data_AF-A0A7X9FIT8-F1
#
_entry.id   AF-A0A7X9FIT8-F1
#
_cell.length_a   1.000
_cell.length_b   1.000
_cell.length_c   1.000
_cell.angle_alpha   90.00
_cell.angle_beta   90.00
_cell.angle_gamma   90.00
#
_symmetry.space_group_name_H-M   'P 1'
#
loop_
_entity.id
_entity.type
_entity.pdbx_description
1 polymer ?
#
loop_
_entity_poly.entity_id
_entity_poly.type
_entity_poly.pdbx_seq_one_letter_code
_entity_poly.pdbx_strand_id
1 'polypeptide(L)'
;DALLKVDGWPTGTTVPDDYISRSSNTIDDLIDGVTLNLRGEGTITLTTEVDTEAVKANIETFVEQVNLVRTMILDLTKVDTTAISSVSTSEDTTQTTGGSVLTGNYGIQLISSRLKDITASTGIGFDWDLDTYTSLSSIGITTDADEGSATQGLLIIDEDVLDAALENDIDSVAALFSADYEGSTNSSDFSYQSHITGITEAGTYEVAYTVSGGAITSATINGNAATISGNTITGQYGNPESGLVLEVKNLTNGSYTGKAYMKQGKTGELVDALGDLTNSTSGPLAILEENYNDIIDGIDDKIADEEERIALKESRLREKYARLEALLGYYEDLSTSLESQIDNLGTD
;
A
#
# COMPACT_ATOMS: atom_id res chain seq x y z
N ASP A 1 16.17 13.37 50.18
CA ASP A 1 14.91 12.69 49.81
C ASP A 1 13.86 13.73 49.48
N ALA A 2 13.19 13.56 48.35
CA ALA A 2 12.02 14.32 47.96
C ALA A 2 10.79 13.80 48.73
N LEU A 3 10.01 14.71 49.28
CA LEU A 3 8.78 14.43 50.02
C LEU A 3 7.61 15.04 49.26
N LEU A 4 6.63 14.23 48.89
CA LEU A 4 5.48 14.70 48.10
C LEU A 4 4.18 13.99 48.49
N LYS A 5 3.07 14.62 48.10
CA LYS A 5 1.71 14.08 48.15
C LYS A 5 1.09 14.20 46.77
N VAL A 6 0.31 13.20 46.37
CA VAL A 6 -0.47 13.20 45.12
C VAL A 6 -1.93 13.02 45.50
N ASP A 7 -2.78 13.96 45.09
CA ASP A 7 -4.22 13.99 45.42
C ASP A 7 -4.55 13.75 46.91
N GLY A 8 -3.71 14.31 47.78
CA GLY A 8 -3.87 14.17 49.24
C GLY A 8 -3.45 12.82 49.80
N TRP A 9 -2.94 11.89 48.98
CA TRP A 9 -2.33 10.64 49.42
C TRP A 9 -0.81 10.83 49.66
N PRO A 10 -0.24 10.24 50.73
CA PRO A 10 -0.89 9.38 51.72
C PRO A 10 -1.76 10.15 52.72
N THR A 11 -2.91 9.56 53.06
CA THR A 11 -3.91 10.13 53.99
C THR A 11 -3.60 9.74 55.43
N GLY A 12 -2.66 10.44 56.07
CA GLY A 12 -2.33 10.20 57.48
C GLY A 12 -3.45 10.67 58.42
N THR A 13 -4.19 9.74 59.05
CA THR A 13 -5.12 10.06 60.16
C THR A 13 -4.45 9.95 61.55
N THR A 14 -3.23 9.44 61.63
CA THR A 14 -2.49 9.22 62.89
C THR A 14 -1.09 9.84 62.94
N VAL A 15 -0.51 10.23 61.80
CA VAL A 15 0.77 10.95 61.71
C VAL A 15 0.57 12.17 60.79
N PRO A 16 0.71 13.41 61.29
CA PRO A 16 0.47 14.64 60.52
C PRO A 16 1.35 14.81 59.27
N ASP A 17 2.50 14.12 59.24
CA ASP A 17 3.60 14.32 58.28
C ASP A 17 3.89 13.06 57.44
N ASP A 18 2.85 12.34 57.02
CA ASP A 18 3.04 11.19 56.11
C ASP A 18 3.24 11.70 54.67
N TYR A 19 4.31 11.26 54.01
CA TYR A 19 4.69 11.69 52.65
C TYR A 19 5.22 10.51 51.86
N ILE A 20 5.01 10.52 50.55
CA ILE A 20 5.78 9.68 49.64
C ILE A 20 7.23 10.19 49.67
N SER A 21 8.17 9.31 50.00
CA SER A 21 9.61 9.62 49.95
C SER A 21 10.26 9.02 48.72
N ARG A 22 11.09 9.80 48.03
CA ARG A 22 11.94 9.37 46.92
C ARG A 22 13.36 9.86 47.11
N SER A 23 14.35 9.05 46.74
CA SER A 23 15.77 9.44 46.84
C SER A 23 16.19 10.46 45.76
N SER A 24 15.38 10.66 44.72
CA SER A 24 15.62 11.53 43.57
C SER A 24 14.55 12.61 43.43
N ASN A 25 14.93 13.74 42.82
CA ASN A 25 14.01 14.80 42.40
C ASN A 25 13.38 14.54 41.01
N THR A 26 13.81 13.49 40.32
CA THR A 26 13.16 12.97 39.11
C THR A 26 12.41 11.69 39.50
N ILE A 27 11.09 11.69 39.35
CA ILE A 27 10.18 10.64 39.80
C ILE A 27 9.35 10.19 38.60
N ASP A 28 9.49 8.94 38.19
CA ASP A 28 8.86 8.34 37.01
C ASP A 28 7.99 7.12 37.36
N ASP A 29 7.88 6.79 38.65
CA ASP A 29 7.24 5.55 39.14
C ASP A 29 5.93 5.79 39.89
N LEU A 30 5.50 7.05 40.00
CA LEU A 30 4.39 7.45 40.86
C LEU A 30 3.07 7.60 40.11
N ILE A 31 3.13 8.12 38.89
CA ILE A 31 1.99 8.30 37.99
C ILE A 31 2.40 7.67 36.67
N ASP A 32 1.61 6.72 36.20
CA ASP A 32 1.91 6.00 34.96
C ASP A 32 2.01 6.99 33.78
N GLY A 33 3.05 6.85 32.97
CA GLY A 33 3.33 7.73 31.84
C GLY A 33 3.82 9.15 32.18
N VAL A 34 4.01 9.51 33.46
CA VAL A 34 4.42 10.87 33.86
C VAL A 34 5.76 10.86 34.59
N THR A 35 6.72 11.64 34.08
CA THR A 35 7.97 11.93 34.77
C THR A 35 7.92 13.31 35.44
N LEU A 36 7.89 13.32 36.77
CA LEU A 36 7.92 14.54 37.59
C LEU A 36 9.36 14.97 37.87
N ASN A 37 9.68 16.23 37.55
CA ASN A 37 10.97 16.84 37.88
C ASN A 37 10.79 17.95 38.92
N LEU A 38 11.06 17.63 40.19
CA LEU A 38 10.87 18.52 41.33
C LEU A 38 11.99 19.57 41.38
N ARG A 39 11.60 20.85 41.35
CA ARG A 39 12.53 22.00 41.37
C ARG A 39 12.47 22.86 42.62
N GLY A 40 11.45 22.69 43.44
CA GLY A 40 11.22 23.46 44.65
C GLY A 40 9.99 22.99 45.41
N GLU A 41 9.80 23.54 46.60
CA GLU A 41 8.68 23.21 47.48
C GLU A 41 7.43 24.02 47.09
N GLY A 42 6.24 23.41 47.22
CA GLY A 42 4.96 24.08 46.96
C GLY A 42 3.82 23.11 46.63
N THR A 43 2.65 23.67 46.34
CA THR A 43 1.49 22.94 45.84
C THR A 43 1.23 23.38 44.40
N ILE A 44 1.12 22.42 43.49
CA ILE A 44 0.80 22.64 42.08
C ILE A 44 -0.37 21.74 41.67
N THR A 45 -1.11 22.17 40.65
CA THR A 45 -2.04 21.31 39.93
C THR A 45 -1.38 20.89 38.63
N LEU A 46 -1.28 19.58 38.40
CA LEU A 46 -0.83 19.02 37.13
C LEU A 46 -2.06 18.68 36.30
N THR A 47 -2.11 19.19 35.08
CA THR A 47 -3.12 18.83 34.08
C THR A 47 -2.42 18.12 32.95
N THR A 48 -2.99 17.01 32.50
CA THR A 48 -2.58 16.30 31.28
C THR A 48 -3.64 16.52 30.22
N GLU A 49 -3.24 16.99 29.06
CA GLU A 49 -4.10 17.21 27.90
C GLU A 49 -3.51 16.47 26.70
N VAL A 50 -4.36 16.04 25.78
CA VAL A 50 -3.93 15.42 24.52
C VAL A 50 -3.41 16.52 23.61
N ASP A 51 -2.24 16.31 23.02
CA ASP A 51 -1.65 17.23 22.05
C ASP A 51 -2.29 17.02 20.67
N THR A 52 -3.42 17.69 20.44
CA THR A 52 -4.18 17.59 19.18
C THR A 52 -3.37 18.10 17.98
N GLU A 53 -2.51 19.08 18.18
CA GLU A 53 -1.63 19.64 17.14
C GLU A 53 -0.60 18.60 16.68
N ALA A 54 0.00 17.87 17.62
CA ALA A 54 0.90 16.77 17.28
C ALA A 54 0.20 15.65 16.49
N VAL A 55 -1.05 15.33 16.84
CA VAL A 55 -1.86 14.36 16.09
C VAL A 55 -2.17 14.87 14.68
N LYS A 56 -2.61 16.13 14.54
CA LYS A 56 -2.87 16.75 13.24
C LYS A 56 -1.60 16.74 12.35
N ALA A 57 -0.45 17.13 12.89
CA ALA A 57 0.81 17.13 12.15
C ALA A 57 1.20 15.74 11.63
N ASN A 58 0.91 14.67 12.38
CA ASN A 58 1.14 13.30 11.92
C ASN A 58 0.18 12.92 10.79
N ILE A 59 -1.08 13.34 10.86
CA ILE A 59 -2.09 13.12 9.81
C ILE A 59 -1.72 13.87 8.52
N GLU A 60 -1.30 15.14 8.63
CA GLU A 60 -0.80 15.93 7.51
C GLU A 60 0.40 15.23 6.85
N THR A 61 1.38 14.80 7.66
CA THR A 61 2.55 14.06 7.16
C THR A 61 2.14 12.79 6.42
N PHE A 62 1.17 12.03 6.95
CA PHE A 62 0.65 10.85 6.27
C PHE A 62 0.05 11.20 4.89
N VAL A 63 -0.80 12.22 4.83
CA VAL A 63 -1.44 12.67 3.58
C VAL A 63 -0.39 13.15 2.59
N GLU A 64 0.61 13.90 3.03
CA GLU A 64 1.74 14.35 2.21
C GLU A 64 2.52 13.19 1.60
N GLN A 65 2.85 12.15 2.38
CA GLN A 65 3.59 10.99 1.88
C GLN A 65 2.76 10.18 0.86
N VAL A 66 1.47 9.99 1.12
CA VAL A 66 0.56 9.33 0.17
C VAL A 66 0.46 10.13 -1.13
N ASN A 67 0.34 11.47 -1.01
CA ASN A 67 0.28 12.36 -2.16
C ASN A 67 1.58 12.37 -2.95
N LEU A 68 2.73 12.32 -2.30
CA LEU A 68 4.03 12.24 -2.97
C LEU A 68 4.10 11.01 -3.88
N VAL A 69 3.69 9.84 -3.39
CA VAL A 69 3.66 8.60 -4.20
C VAL A 69 2.63 8.72 -5.34
N ARG A 70 1.44 9.27 -5.07
CA ARG A 70 0.42 9.48 -6.09
C ARG A 70 0.87 10.42 -7.19
N THR A 71 1.53 11.53 -6.84
CA THR A 71 2.09 12.48 -7.81
C THR A 71 3.14 11.78 -8.68
N MET A 72 4.05 10.98 -8.10
CA MET A 72 5.01 10.21 -8.89
C MET A 72 4.33 9.26 -9.88
N ILE A 73 3.29 8.54 -9.44
CA ILE A 73 2.51 7.65 -10.30
C ILE A 73 1.81 8.43 -11.43
N LEU A 74 1.17 9.55 -11.09
CA LEU A 74 0.48 10.41 -12.06
C LEU A 74 1.48 10.95 -13.10
N ASP A 75 2.65 11.45 -12.68
CA ASP A 75 3.67 11.98 -13.59
C ASP A 75 4.20 10.88 -14.55
N LEU A 76 4.38 9.66 -14.04
CA LEU A 76 4.83 8.52 -14.85
C LEU A 76 3.76 7.95 -15.78
N THR A 77 2.48 8.22 -15.54
CA THR A 77 1.35 7.65 -16.30
C THR A 77 0.52 8.66 -17.07
N LYS A 78 0.79 9.96 -16.89
CA LYS A 78 0.04 11.04 -17.52
C LYS A 78 0.08 10.91 -19.05
N VAL A 79 -1.10 10.93 -19.64
CA VAL A 79 -1.26 11.08 -21.08
C VAL A 79 -1.22 12.57 -21.38
N ASP A 80 -0.20 13.04 -22.10
CA ASP A 80 -0.21 14.41 -22.60
C ASP A 80 -1.19 14.50 -23.78
N THR A 81 -2.40 14.97 -23.49
CA THR A 81 -3.43 15.23 -24.50
C THR A 81 -3.27 16.60 -25.17
N THR A 82 -2.32 17.44 -24.72
CA THR A 82 -2.08 18.77 -25.31
C THR A 82 -1.29 18.73 -26.61
N ALA A 83 -0.68 17.58 -26.95
CA ALA A 83 -0.06 17.31 -28.26
C ALA A 83 -1.07 17.19 -29.44
N ILE A 84 -2.36 17.49 -29.22
CA ILE A 84 -3.41 17.43 -30.25
C ILE A 84 -3.63 18.79 -30.94
N SER A 85 -3.05 19.89 -30.46
CA SER A 85 -3.35 21.25 -30.97
C SER A 85 -2.24 21.92 -31.81
N SER A 86 -1.41 21.16 -32.53
CA SER A 86 -0.74 21.70 -33.72
C SER A 86 -1.29 21.01 -34.95
N VAL A 87 -2.26 21.69 -35.58
CA VAL A 87 -2.66 21.44 -36.97
C VAL A 87 -1.40 21.49 -37.82
N SER A 88 -0.84 20.31 -38.13
CA SER A 88 0.16 20.16 -39.19
C SER A 88 -0.60 20.30 -40.51
N THR A 89 -0.40 21.42 -41.19
CA THR A 89 -0.83 21.61 -42.59
C THR A 89 0.15 20.98 -43.57
N SER A 90 0.74 19.84 -43.23
CA SER A 90 1.70 19.14 -44.09
C SER A 90 1.39 17.64 -44.06
N GLU A 91 1.26 17.04 -45.25
CA GLU A 91 0.81 15.67 -45.53
C GLU A 91 1.81 14.58 -45.09
N ASP A 92 2.39 14.70 -43.91
CA ASP A 92 3.24 13.69 -43.29
C ASP A 92 2.90 13.61 -41.78
N THR A 93 1.76 13.00 -41.47
CA THR A 93 1.14 13.02 -40.14
C THR A 93 1.53 11.80 -39.31
N THR A 94 2.79 11.71 -38.89
CA THR A 94 3.11 10.92 -37.68
C THR A 94 2.79 11.76 -36.45
N GLN A 95 1.52 11.73 -36.03
CA GLN A 95 1.10 12.24 -34.72
C GLN A 95 1.83 11.43 -33.64
N THR A 96 2.91 11.95 -33.09
CA THR A 96 3.52 11.39 -31.89
C THR A 96 2.75 11.90 -30.68
N THR A 97 1.74 11.14 -30.26
CA THR A 97 1.18 11.27 -28.92
C THR A 97 2.31 11.04 -27.93
N GLY A 98 2.77 12.09 -27.24
CA GLY A 98 3.76 11.98 -26.18
C GLY A 98 3.11 11.44 -24.90
N GLY A 99 2.77 10.16 -24.87
CA GLY A 99 2.41 9.50 -23.61
C GLY A 99 3.63 9.46 -22.69
N SER A 100 3.43 9.65 -21.37
CA SER A 100 4.49 9.38 -20.40
C SER A 100 5.00 7.94 -20.54
N VAL A 101 6.24 7.68 -20.12
CA VAL A 101 6.98 6.43 -20.35
C VAL A 101 6.19 5.19 -19.91
N LEU A 102 5.38 5.30 -18.86
CA LEU A 102 4.60 4.19 -18.30
C LEU A 102 3.10 4.32 -18.54
N THR A 103 2.69 5.10 -19.54
CA THR A 103 1.29 5.20 -19.95
C THR A 103 0.74 3.82 -20.31
N GLY A 104 -0.32 3.39 -19.62
CA GLY A 104 -0.95 2.09 -19.84
C GLY A 104 -0.20 0.90 -19.24
N ASN A 105 0.85 1.13 -18.45
CA ASN A 105 1.55 0.06 -17.76
C ASN A 105 0.66 -0.55 -16.65
N TYR A 106 0.37 -1.84 -16.78
CA TYR A 106 -0.52 -2.55 -15.86
C TYR A 106 0.01 -2.61 -14.42
N GLY A 107 1.33 -2.77 -14.24
CA GLY A 107 1.96 -2.81 -12.91
C GLY A 107 1.76 -1.50 -12.14
N ILE A 108 1.97 -0.37 -12.80
CA ILE A 108 1.73 0.95 -12.19
C ILE A 108 0.24 1.20 -11.94
N GLN A 109 -0.64 0.79 -12.84
CA GLN A 109 -2.09 0.89 -12.63
C GLN A 109 -2.57 0.06 -11.44
N LEU A 110 -1.99 -1.13 -11.23
CA LEU A 110 -2.30 -1.97 -10.09
C LEU A 110 -1.90 -1.30 -8.76
N ILE A 111 -0.68 -0.74 -8.70
CA ILE A 111 -0.20 0.02 -7.53
C ILE A 111 -1.14 1.20 -7.27
N SER A 112 -1.45 1.99 -8.30
CA SER A 112 -2.34 3.14 -8.18
C SER A 112 -3.73 2.76 -7.67
N SER A 113 -4.28 1.65 -8.16
CA SER A 113 -5.61 1.16 -7.77
C SER A 113 -5.60 0.67 -6.33
N ARG A 114 -4.58 -0.11 -5.93
CA ARG A 114 -4.43 -0.61 -4.56
C ARG A 114 -4.31 0.53 -3.54
N LEU A 115 -3.47 1.53 -3.81
CA LEU A 115 -3.34 2.71 -2.94
C LEU A 115 -4.64 3.51 -2.88
N LYS A 116 -5.33 3.66 -4.02
CA LYS A 116 -6.63 4.32 -4.06
C LYS A 116 -7.67 3.62 -3.21
N ASP A 117 -7.78 2.29 -3.36
CA ASP A 117 -8.76 1.49 -2.64
C ASP A 117 -8.56 1.59 -1.13
N ILE A 118 -7.31 1.46 -0.65
CA ILE A 118 -7.00 1.54 0.79
C ILE A 118 -7.41 2.90 1.38
N THR A 119 -7.08 3.99 0.70
CA THR A 119 -7.41 5.35 1.19
C THR A 119 -8.89 5.71 1.06
N ALA A 120 -9.65 5.03 0.18
CA ALA A 120 -11.06 5.33 -0.07
C ALA A 120 -12.02 4.39 0.68
N SER A 121 -11.56 3.19 1.05
CA SER A 121 -12.37 2.17 1.70
C SER A 121 -12.53 2.43 3.21
N THR A 122 -13.52 1.76 3.79
CA THR A 122 -13.59 1.56 5.25
C THR A 122 -12.36 0.80 5.75
N GLY A 123 -11.88 1.11 6.96
CA GLY A 123 -10.80 0.39 7.62
C GLY A 123 -11.13 -1.09 7.82
N ILE A 124 -10.11 -1.94 7.77
CA ILE A 124 -10.29 -3.38 7.93
C ILE A 124 -10.71 -3.66 9.38
N GLY A 125 -11.83 -4.38 9.56
CA GLY A 125 -12.37 -4.70 10.87
C GLY A 125 -13.16 -3.58 11.54
N PHE A 126 -13.31 -2.41 10.90
CA PHE A 126 -14.16 -1.33 11.37
C PHE A 126 -15.63 -1.58 11.01
N ASP A 127 -16.54 -1.15 11.88
CA ASP A 127 -17.98 -1.36 11.75
C ASP A 127 -18.74 -0.04 11.94
N TRP A 128 -19.65 0.26 11.02
CA TRP A 128 -20.41 1.53 11.00
C TRP A 128 -21.33 1.72 12.20
N ASP A 129 -21.76 0.63 12.86
CA ASP A 129 -22.65 0.70 14.01
C ASP A 129 -21.87 0.81 15.34
N LEU A 130 -20.60 0.41 15.35
CA LEU A 130 -19.76 0.36 16.57
C LEU A 130 -18.72 1.48 16.64
N ASP A 131 -18.22 1.91 15.49
CA ASP A 131 -17.10 2.83 15.39
C ASP A 131 -17.56 4.21 14.94
N THR A 132 -17.11 5.25 15.66
CA THR A 132 -17.42 6.64 15.35
C THR A 132 -16.91 7.03 13.96
N TYR A 133 -15.69 6.58 13.63
CA TYR A 133 -15.02 6.86 12.36
C TYR A 133 -14.53 5.54 11.75
N THR A 134 -14.93 5.29 10.51
CA THR A 134 -14.62 4.03 9.81
C THR A 134 -13.78 4.24 8.55
N SER A 135 -13.66 5.47 8.04
CA SER A 135 -12.92 5.80 6.81
C SER A 135 -12.25 7.16 6.89
N LEU A 136 -11.22 7.39 6.07
CA LEU A 136 -10.56 8.70 5.97
C LEU A 136 -11.54 9.83 5.61
N SER A 137 -12.53 9.53 4.77
CA SER A 137 -13.58 10.50 4.41
C SER A 137 -14.45 10.92 5.59
N SER A 138 -14.62 10.06 6.62
CA SER A 138 -15.41 10.38 7.81
C SER A 138 -14.74 11.41 8.73
N ILE A 139 -13.44 11.65 8.55
CA ILE A 139 -12.63 12.63 9.29
C ILE A 139 -12.14 13.79 8.39
N GLY A 140 -12.78 14.00 7.24
CA GLY A 140 -12.47 15.13 6.36
C GLY A 140 -11.34 14.90 5.35
N ILE A 141 -10.78 13.68 5.25
CA ILE A 141 -9.72 13.37 4.29
C ILE A 141 -10.33 12.68 3.07
N THR A 142 -10.33 13.35 1.92
CA THR A 142 -10.98 12.86 0.70
C THR A 142 -10.05 12.93 -0.51
N THR A 143 -10.39 12.23 -1.59
CA THR A 143 -9.66 12.37 -2.87
C THR A 143 -10.31 13.48 -3.68
N ASP A 144 -9.52 14.44 -4.15
CA ASP A 144 -9.97 15.47 -5.09
C ASP A 144 -10.38 14.82 -6.43
N ALA A 145 -11.67 14.92 -6.75
CA ALA A 145 -12.26 14.36 -7.95
C ALA A 145 -12.53 15.44 -9.02
N ASP A 146 -12.20 16.70 -8.75
CA ASP A 146 -12.52 17.81 -9.63
C ASP A 146 -11.61 17.82 -10.86
N GLU A 147 -12.22 17.68 -12.03
CA GLU A 147 -11.50 17.66 -13.30
C GLU A 147 -10.83 19.01 -13.58
N GLY A 148 -9.51 19.00 -13.78
CA GLY A 148 -8.71 20.20 -14.01
C GLY A 148 -8.25 20.93 -12.74
N SER A 149 -8.55 20.40 -11.55
CA SER A 149 -7.96 20.87 -10.30
C SER A 149 -6.43 20.65 -10.28
N ALA A 150 -5.71 21.54 -9.59
CA ALA A 150 -4.27 21.38 -9.38
C ALA A 150 -3.93 20.13 -8.55
N THR A 151 -4.88 19.66 -7.74
CA THR A 151 -4.76 18.50 -6.86
C THR A 151 -5.57 17.30 -7.33
N GLN A 152 -6.06 17.29 -8.58
CA GLN A 152 -6.89 16.21 -9.11
C GLN A 152 -6.26 14.82 -8.86
N GLY A 153 -7.00 13.95 -8.18
CA GLY A 153 -6.58 12.58 -7.83
C GLY A 153 -5.70 12.47 -6.57
N LEU A 154 -5.35 13.58 -5.93
CA LEU A 154 -4.63 13.63 -4.66
C LEU A 154 -5.60 13.68 -3.48
N LEU A 155 -5.11 13.32 -2.29
CA LEU A 155 -5.83 13.49 -1.05
C LEU A 155 -5.82 14.95 -0.59
N ILE A 156 -6.95 15.44 -0.13
CA ILE A 156 -7.15 16.76 0.45
C ILE A 156 -7.72 16.62 1.87
N ILE A 157 -7.34 17.55 2.74
CA ILE A 157 -7.82 17.62 4.12
C ILE A 157 -8.81 18.77 4.22
N ASP A 158 -10.01 18.49 4.71
CA ASP A 158 -10.94 19.48 5.22
C ASP A 158 -10.63 19.73 6.70
N GLU A 159 -9.89 20.81 6.97
CA GLU A 159 -9.42 21.18 8.32
C GLU A 159 -10.57 21.32 9.33
N ASP A 160 -11.70 21.90 8.91
CA ASP A 160 -12.83 22.12 9.81
C ASP A 160 -13.48 20.79 10.23
N VAL A 161 -13.57 19.83 9.29
CA VAL A 161 -14.10 18.49 9.57
C VAL A 161 -13.11 17.67 10.39
N LEU A 162 -11.81 17.79 10.11
CA LEU A 162 -10.77 17.09 10.87
C LEU A 162 -10.71 17.60 12.31
N ASP A 163 -10.78 18.91 12.53
CA ASP A 163 -10.82 19.50 13.86
C ASP A 163 -12.04 19.07 14.64
N ALA A 164 -13.22 19.09 14.01
CA ALA A 164 -14.44 18.59 14.63
C ALA A 164 -14.34 17.09 14.99
N ALA A 165 -13.64 16.29 14.18
CA ALA A 165 -13.45 14.87 14.46
C ALA A 165 -12.50 14.64 15.65
N LEU A 166 -11.38 15.38 15.70
CA LEU A 166 -10.41 15.33 16.79
C LEU A 166 -11.02 15.81 18.12
N GLU A 167 -11.87 16.84 18.10
CA GLU A 167 -12.59 17.32 19.29
C GLU A 167 -13.64 16.32 19.79
N ASN A 168 -14.31 15.61 18.88
CA ASN A 168 -15.39 14.70 19.23
C ASN A 168 -14.88 13.37 19.80
N ASP A 169 -13.90 12.73 19.15
CA ASP A 169 -13.38 11.43 19.59
C ASP A 169 -11.98 11.17 19.00
N ILE A 170 -10.95 11.70 19.67
CA ILE A 170 -9.55 11.55 19.25
C ILE A 170 -9.06 10.10 19.27
N ASP A 171 -9.58 9.26 20.15
CA ASP A 171 -9.18 7.85 20.25
C ASP A 171 -9.70 7.08 19.04
N SER A 172 -10.92 7.35 18.58
CA SER A 172 -11.43 6.77 17.34
C SER A 172 -10.66 7.25 16.09
N VAL A 173 -10.23 8.52 16.06
CA VAL A 173 -9.34 9.01 14.98
C VAL A 173 -8.00 8.29 15.03
N ALA A 174 -7.40 8.15 16.22
CA ALA A 174 -6.14 7.42 16.39
C ALA A 174 -6.28 5.95 15.94
N ALA A 175 -7.34 5.26 16.38
CA ALA A 175 -7.62 3.88 15.96
C ALA A 175 -7.71 3.75 14.44
N LEU A 176 -8.38 4.68 13.76
CA LEU A 176 -8.50 4.68 12.29
C LEU A 176 -7.13 4.68 11.60
N PHE A 177 -6.10 5.30 12.17
CA PHE A 177 -4.75 5.30 11.61
C PHE A 177 -3.85 4.20 12.15
N SER A 178 -3.89 3.92 13.45
CA SER A 178 -2.87 3.14 14.16
C SER A 178 -3.37 1.87 14.83
N ALA A 179 -4.65 1.50 14.72
CA ALA A 179 -5.10 0.21 15.24
C ALA A 179 -4.25 -0.93 14.67
N ASP A 180 -3.74 -1.78 15.55
CA ASP A 180 -2.88 -2.91 15.21
C ASP A 180 -3.47 -4.17 15.84
N TYR A 181 -4.24 -4.91 15.05
CA TYR A 181 -4.99 -6.08 15.51
C TYR A 181 -5.80 -5.82 16.80
N GLU A 182 -6.51 -4.68 16.85
CA GLU A 182 -7.37 -4.36 17.99
C GLU A 182 -8.64 -5.21 17.98
N GLY A 183 -8.71 -6.13 18.94
CA GLY A 183 -9.81 -7.10 19.06
C GLY A 183 -11.01 -6.56 19.83
N SER A 184 -12.20 -6.67 19.26
CA SER A 184 -13.47 -6.31 19.92
C SER A 184 -14.62 -7.25 19.52
N THR A 185 -15.78 -7.16 20.18
CA THR A 185 -16.97 -7.97 19.86
C THR A 185 -18.24 -7.11 19.95
N ASN A 186 -19.27 -7.47 19.18
CA ASN A 186 -20.60 -6.81 19.27
C ASN A 186 -21.58 -7.53 20.21
N SER A 187 -21.11 -8.51 20.96
CA SER A 187 -21.94 -9.35 21.82
C SER A 187 -21.39 -9.40 23.23
N SER A 188 -22.29 -9.36 24.21
CA SER A 188 -21.96 -9.62 25.62
C SER A 188 -21.73 -11.11 25.92
N ASP A 189 -22.07 -11.99 24.98
CA ASP A 189 -22.01 -13.44 25.18
C ASP A 189 -20.57 -13.99 25.10
N PHE A 190 -19.67 -13.27 24.44
CA PHE A 190 -18.26 -13.63 24.32
C PHE A 190 -17.40 -12.37 24.14
N SER A 191 -16.13 -12.45 24.53
CA SER A 191 -15.16 -11.36 24.40
C SER A 191 -13.92 -11.82 23.65
N TYR A 192 -13.27 -10.88 22.97
CA TYR A 192 -11.93 -11.09 22.46
C TYR A 192 -10.95 -11.42 23.60
N GLN A 193 -10.04 -12.37 23.38
CA GLN A 193 -9.05 -12.77 24.37
C GLN A 193 -7.62 -12.61 23.86
N SER A 194 -7.29 -13.18 22.70
CA SER A 194 -5.94 -13.07 22.11
C SER A 194 -5.95 -13.39 20.62
N HIS A 195 -4.87 -13.03 19.92
CA HIS A 195 -4.58 -13.42 18.55
C HIS A 195 -3.10 -13.80 18.40
N ILE A 196 -2.70 -14.24 17.20
CA ILE A 196 -1.29 -14.43 16.86
C ILE A 196 -0.91 -13.48 15.73
N THR A 197 -0.07 -12.50 16.04
CA THR A 197 0.39 -11.49 15.07
C THR A 197 1.07 -12.16 13.88
N GLY A 198 0.70 -11.75 12.66
CA GLY A 198 1.21 -12.32 11.41
C GLY A 198 0.61 -13.68 11.03
N ILE A 199 -0.34 -14.21 11.80
CA ILE A 199 -1.10 -15.43 11.46
C ILE A 199 -2.59 -15.12 11.41
N THR A 200 -3.13 -14.50 12.47
CA THR A 200 -4.51 -14.02 12.46
C THR A 200 -4.56 -12.81 11.52
N GLU A 201 -5.47 -12.82 10.55
CA GLU A 201 -5.69 -11.67 9.68
C GLU A 201 -6.51 -10.59 10.40
N ALA A 202 -6.50 -9.37 9.90
CA ALA A 202 -7.43 -8.35 10.36
C ALA A 202 -8.77 -8.50 9.61
N GLY A 203 -9.87 -8.10 10.24
CA GLY A 203 -11.19 -8.16 9.62
C GLY A 203 -12.31 -8.46 10.61
N THR A 204 -13.46 -8.83 10.04
CA THR A 204 -14.67 -9.17 10.81
C THR A 204 -14.93 -10.66 10.72
N TYR A 205 -15.25 -11.24 11.87
CA TYR A 205 -15.40 -12.68 12.07
C TYR A 205 -16.79 -12.99 12.60
N GLU A 206 -17.58 -13.77 11.83
CA GLU A 206 -18.90 -14.24 12.26
C GLU A 206 -18.72 -15.42 13.24
N VAL A 207 -19.13 -15.23 14.48
CA VAL A 207 -18.98 -16.21 15.56
C VAL A 207 -20.33 -16.84 15.85
N ALA A 208 -20.37 -18.17 15.89
CA ALA A 208 -21.55 -18.90 16.34
C ALA A 208 -21.13 -20.04 17.25
N TYR A 209 -21.85 -20.25 18.36
CA TYR A 209 -21.60 -21.37 19.25
C TYR A 209 -22.88 -21.86 19.94
N THR A 210 -22.86 -23.10 20.41
CA THR A 210 -23.96 -23.72 21.14
C THR A 210 -23.46 -24.25 22.47
N VAL A 211 -24.25 -24.02 23.52
CA VAL A 211 -23.98 -24.49 24.87
C VAL A 211 -25.06 -25.46 25.31
N SER A 212 -24.63 -26.58 25.90
CA SER A 212 -25.51 -27.56 26.53
C SER A 212 -24.84 -28.13 27.76
N GLY A 213 -25.57 -28.20 28.87
CA GLY A 213 -25.04 -28.69 30.14
C GLY A 213 -23.94 -27.81 30.74
N GLY A 214 -23.93 -26.51 30.41
CA GLY A 214 -22.91 -25.56 30.86
C GLY A 214 -21.56 -25.67 30.15
N ALA A 215 -21.49 -26.43 29.05
CA ALA A 215 -20.29 -26.57 28.23
C ALA A 215 -20.58 -26.25 26.76
N ILE A 216 -19.60 -25.68 26.07
CA ILE A 216 -19.68 -25.40 24.64
C ILE A 216 -19.63 -26.74 23.88
N THR A 217 -20.67 -27.06 23.12
CA THR A 217 -20.76 -28.32 22.36
C THR A 217 -20.37 -28.18 20.91
N SER A 218 -20.48 -26.97 20.35
CA SER A 218 -20.09 -26.64 18.98
C SER A 218 -19.76 -25.17 18.89
N ALA A 219 -18.74 -24.81 18.12
CA ALA A 219 -18.39 -23.43 17.82
C ALA A 219 -17.85 -23.32 16.40
N THR A 220 -18.13 -22.20 15.76
CA THR A 220 -17.63 -21.85 14.44
C THR A 220 -17.23 -20.39 14.40
N ILE A 221 -16.18 -20.08 13.63
CA ILE A 221 -15.75 -18.72 13.29
C ILE A 221 -15.72 -18.65 11.76
N ASN A 222 -16.40 -17.67 11.16
CA ASN A 222 -16.63 -17.56 9.72
C ASN A 222 -17.23 -18.84 9.08
N GLY A 223 -18.02 -19.59 9.85
CA GLY A 223 -18.59 -20.87 9.42
C GLY A 223 -17.62 -22.06 9.47
N ASN A 224 -16.34 -21.83 9.73
CA ASN A 224 -15.34 -22.89 9.93
C ASN A 224 -15.39 -23.40 11.37
N ALA A 225 -15.16 -24.71 11.57
CA ALA A 225 -15.17 -25.30 12.91
C ALA A 225 -14.07 -24.71 13.79
N ALA A 226 -14.42 -24.24 14.98
CA ALA A 226 -13.47 -23.73 15.96
C ALA A 226 -13.07 -24.82 16.96
N THR A 227 -11.84 -24.76 17.45
CA THR A 227 -11.36 -25.62 18.53
C THR A 227 -11.89 -25.11 19.86
N ILE A 228 -12.51 -25.97 20.66
CA ILE A 228 -13.07 -25.63 21.97
C ILE A 228 -12.11 -26.10 23.06
N SER A 229 -11.75 -25.22 23.99
CA SER A 229 -10.93 -25.53 25.17
C SER A 229 -11.49 -24.86 26.41
N GLY A 230 -12.26 -25.59 27.22
CA GLY A 230 -12.98 -25.02 28.35
C GLY A 230 -14.01 -24.00 27.88
N ASN A 231 -13.80 -22.73 28.22
CA ASN A 231 -14.67 -21.61 27.83
C ASN A 231 -14.15 -20.86 26.61
N THR A 232 -13.03 -21.27 26.01
CA THR A 232 -12.46 -20.57 24.86
C THR A 232 -12.77 -21.31 23.56
N ILE A 233 -12.93 -20.52 22.51
CA ILE A 233 -13.03 -21.00 21.14
C ILE A 233 -11.87 -20.40 20.34
N THR A 234 -11.24 -21.22 19.50
CA THR A 234 -10.04 -20.83 18.76
C THR A 234 -10.19 -21.16 17.28
N GLY A 235 -9.89 -20.18 16.43
CA GLY A 235 -9.88 -20.36 14.98
C GLY A 235 -8.78 -21.33 14.54
N GLN A 236 -9.14 -22.27 13.67
CA GLN A 236 -8.24 -23.31 13.21
C GLN A 236 -7.31 -22.82 12.10
N TYR A 237 -6.17 -23.49 11.97
CA TYR A 237 -5.17 -23.19 10.93
C TYR A 237 -5.75 -23.33 9.52
N GLY A 238 -5.33 -22.42 8.63
CA GLY A 238 -5.65 -22.44 7.20
C GLY A 238 -6.75 -21.47 6.78
N ASN A 239 -7.28 -20.69 7.72
CA ASN A 239 -8.29 -19.66 7.48
C ASN A 239 -7.86 -18.30 8.08
N PRO A 240 -8.46 -17.17 7.68
CA PRO A 240 -8.15 -15.85 8.21
C PRO A 240 -8.27 -15.71 9.74
N GLU A 241 -9.13 -16.52 10.38
CA GLU A 241 -9.28 -16.56 11.84
C GLU A 241 -8.22 -17.38 12.58
N SER A 242 -7.20 -17.90 11.87
CA SER A 242 -6.17 -18.77 12.46
C SER A 242 -5.53 -18.12 13.69
N GLY A 243 -5.62 -18.79 14.85
CA GLY A 243 -5.04 -18.29 16.09
C GLY A 243 -5.85 -17.21 16.82
N LEU A 244 -7.01 -16.80 16.29
CA LEU A 244 -7.96 -15.95 17.01
C LEU A 244 -8.58 -16.74 18.17
N VAL A 245 -8.48 -16.21 19.38
CA VAL A 245 -9.05 -16.79 20.61
C VAL A 245 -10.12 -15.86 21.15
N LEU A 246 -11.32 -16.41 21.35
CA LEU A 246 -12.44 -15.74 22.00
C LEU A 246 -12.83 -16.48 23.27
N GLU A 247 -13.15 -15.74 24.32
CA GLU A 247 -13.64 -16.28 25.58
C GLU A 247 -15.16 -16.18 25.63
N VAL A 248 -15.83 -17.32 25.72
CA VAL A 248 -17.28 -17.39 25.90
C VAL A 248 -17.63 -17.07 27.35
N LYS A 249 -18.44 -16.04 27.54
CA LYS A 249 -18.96 -15.59 28.84
C LYS A 249 -20.32 -16.19 29.14
N ASN A 250 -21.18 -16.31 28.14
CA ASN A 250 -22.51 -16.88 28.30
C ASN A 250 -22.51 -18.40 28.06
N LEU A 251 -22.56 -19.15 29.17
CA LEU A 251 -22.64 -20.61 29.19
C LEU A 251 -24.05 -21.13 29.52
N THR A 252 -25.08 -20.29 29.37
CA THR A 252 -26.47 -20.77 29.51
C THR A 252 -26.85 -21.62 28.31
N ASN A 253 -27.71 -22.62 28.49
CA ASN A 253 -28.07 -23.54 27.41
C ASN A 253 -28.77 -22.77 26.28
N GLY A 254 -28.24 -22.86 25.07
CA GLY A 254 -28.73 -22.11 23.92
C GLY A 254 -27.74 -22.07 22.77
N SER A 255 -28.14 -21.43 21.68
CA SER A 255 -27.26 -21.10 20.56
C SER A 255 -27.13 -19.58 20.47
N TYR A 256 -25.91 -19.12 20.28
CA TYR A 256 -25.54 -17.71 20.29
C TYR A 256 -24.77 -17.38 19.01
N THR A 257 -24.94 -16.15 18.54
CA THR A 257 -24.26 -15.61 17.38
C THR A 257 -23.83 -14.18 17.66
N GLY A 258 -22.72 -13.76 17.08
CA GLY A 258 -22.25 -12.39 17.11
C GLY A 258 -21.05 -12.23 16.19
N LYS A 259 -20.40 -11.07 16.26
CA LYS A 259 -19.20 -10.78 15.50
C LYS A 259 -18.05 -10.46 16.43
N ALA A 260 -16.88 -10.98 16.08
CA ALA A 260 -15.60 -10.47 16.57
C ALA A 260 -14.97 -9.62 15.48
N TYR A 261 -14.31 -8.54 15.88
CA TYR A 261 -13.65 -7.60 15.01
C TYR A 261 -12.17 -7.59 15.36
N MET A 262 -11.35 -7.51 14.33
CA MET A 262 -9.91 -7.34 14.43
C MET A 262 -9.54 -6.15 13.57
N LYS A 263 -9.40 -4.99 14.22
CA LYS A 263 -9.23 -3.72 13.53
C LYS A 263 -7.77 -3.52 13.11
N GLN A 264 -7.59 -3.10 11.86
CA GLN A 264 -6.32 -2.62 11.33
C GLN A 264 -6.51 -1.19 10.84
N GLY A 265 -5.69 -0.28 11.36
CA GLY A 265 -5.67 1.11 10.96
C GLY A 265 -5.14 1.28 9.54
N LYS A 266 -5.45 2.42 8.92
CA LYS A 266 -5.06 2.75 7.54
C LYS A 266 -3.55 2.80 7.33
N THR A 267 -2.78 3.14 8.36
CA THR A 267 -1.31 3.09 8.27
C THR A 267 -0.83 1.64 8.19
N GLY A 268 -1.36 0.76 9.04
CA GLY A 268 -1.04 -0.67 8.99
C GLY A 268 -1.45 -1.32 7.66
N GLU A 269 -2.67 -1.03 7.18
CA GLU A 269 -3.15 -1.51 5.88
C GLU A 269 -2.25 -1.06 4.71
N LEU A 270 -1.75 0.18 4.76
CA LEU A 270 -0.79 0.68 3.77
C LEU A 270 0.58 0.04 3.91
N VAL A 271 1.09 -0.18 5.12
CA VAL A 271 2.39 -0.82 5.34
C VAL A 271 2.38 -2.24 4.77
N ASP A 272 1.33 -3.02 5.03
CA ASP A 272 1.18 -4.37 4.50
C ASP A 272 1.11 -4.35 2.97
N ALA A 273 0.29 -3.47 2.41
CA ALA A 273 0.17 -3.32 0.97
C ALA A 273 1.48 -2.87 0.31
N LEU A 274 2.23 -1.96 0.92
CA LEU A 274 3.54 -1.55 0.42
C LEU A 274 4.55 -2.70 0.51
N GLY A 275 4.50 -3.51 1.56
CA GLY A 275 5.31 -4.74 1.66
C GLY A 275 5.09 -5.68 0.49
N ASP A 276 3.83 -5.91 0.10
CA ASP A 276 3.49 -6.74 -1.06
C ASP A 276 3.88 -6.09 -2.38
N LEU A 277 3.59 -4.80 -2.55
CA LEU A 277 3.82 -4.07 -3.81
C LEU A 277 5.30 -3.85 -4.10
N THR A 278 6.12 -3.71 -3.06
CA THR A 278 7.58 -3.48 -3.17
C THR A 278 8.41 -4.74 -3.02
N ASN A 279 7.75 -5.91 -2.92
CA ASN A 279 8.45 -7.18 -2.83
C ASN A 279 9.38 -7.37 -4.04
N SER A 280 10.65 -7.68 -3.78
CA SER A 280 11.71 -7.78 -4.79
C SER A 280 11.55 -8.94 -5.77
N THR A 281 10.63 -9.87 -5.51
CA THR A 281 10.42 -11.06 -6.34
C THR A 281 8.99 -11.16 -6.85
N SER A 282 8.00 -10.96 -5.99
CA SER A 282 6.58 -11.10 -6.34
C SER A 282 5.85 -9.77 -6.55
N GLY A 283 6.51 -8.64 -6.26
CA GLY A 283 5.91 -7.33 -6.42
C GLY A 283 5.70 -6.98 -7.91
N PRO A 284 4.66 -6.20 -8.25
CA PRO A 284 4.37 -5.82 -9.63
C PRO A 284 5.53 -5.11 -10.33
N LEU A 285 6.35 -4.34 -9.60
CA LEU A 285 7.52 -3.68 -10.18
C LEU A 285 8.64 -4.66 -10.52
N ALA A 286 8.90 -5.64 -9.65
CA ALA A 286 9.92 -6.67 -9.90
C ALA A 286 9.53 -7.56 -11.08
N ILE A 287 8.27 -7.98 -11.15
CA ILE A 287 7.73 -8.76 -12.28
C ILE A 287 7.84 -7.97 -13.59
N LEU A 288 7.59 -6.66 -13.53
CA LEU A 288 7.67 -5.81 -14.70
C LEU A 288 9.13 -5.62 -15.17
N GLU A 289 10.07 -5.47 -14.24
CA GLU A 289 11.50 -5.42 -14.53
C GLU A 289 11.99 -6.71 -15.19
N GLU A 290 11.63 -7.87 -14.64
CA GLU A 290 11.94 -9.18 -15.23
C GLU A 290 11.38 -9.30 -16.66
N ASN A 291 10.11 -8.93 -16.86
CA ASN A 291 9.50 -9.00 -18.18
C ASN A 291 10.18 -8.07 -19.20
N TYR A 292 10.58 -6.86 -18.80
CA TYR A 292 11.30 -5.97 -19.71
C TYR A 292 12.71 -6.46 -20.03
N ASN A 293 13.41 -7.07 -19.07
CA ASN A 293 14.72 -7.69 -19.34
C ASN A 293 14.59 -8.85 -20.35
N ASP A 294 13.59 -9.71 -20.21
CA ASP A 294 13.33 -10.79 -21.18
C ASP A 294 13.04 -10.24 -22.59
N ILE A 295 12.30 -9.12 -22.68
CA ILE A 295 12.03 -8.45 -23.96
C ILE A 295 13.31 -7.87 -24.56
N ILE A 296 14.17 -7.25 -23.74
CA ILE A 296 15.45 -6.69 -24.18
C ILE A 296 16.34 -7.81 -24.72
N ASP A 297 16.49 -8.90 -23.99
CA ASP A 297 17.30 -10.05 -24.41
C ASP A 297 16.80 -10.63 -25.74
N GLY A 298 15.48 -10.78 -25.91
CA GLY A 298 14.90 -11.25 -27.17
C GLY A 298 15.04 -10.26 -28.34
N ILE A 299 15.11 -8.96 -28.07
CA ILE A 299 15.40 -7.94 -29.08
C ILE A 299 16.87 -7.99 -29.48
N ASP A 300 17.79 -8.14 -28.53
CA ASP A 300 19.23 -8.22 -28.77
C ASP A 300 19.57 -9.44 -29.65
N ASP A 301 18.97 -10.60 -29.36
CA ASP A 301 19.09 -11.80 -30.20
C ASP A 301 18.61 -11.54 -31.64
N LYS A 302 17.48 -10.84 -31.79
CA LYS A 302 16.93 -10.52 -33.12
C LYS A 302 17.80 -9.51 -33.88
N ILE A 303 18.41 -8.56 -33.18
CA ILE A 303 19.37 -7.62 -33.78
C ILE A 303 20.57 -8.41 -34.31
N ALA A 304 21.13 -9.33 -33.52
CA ALA A 304 22.27 -10.16 -33.93
C ALA A 304 21.96 -10.99 -35.20
N ASP A 305 20.80 -11.65 -35.25
CA ASP A 305 20.34 -12.42 -36.42
C ASP A 305 20.18 -11.53 -37.68
N GLU A 306 19.65 -10.32 -37.51
CA GLU A 306 19.45 -9.38 -38.61
C GLU A 306 20.77 -8.79 -39.12
N GLU A 307 21.73 -8.51 -38.23
CA GLU A 307 23.08 -8.09 -38.61
C GLU A 307 23.77 -9.17 -39.45
N GLU A 308 23.70 -10.45 -39.06
CA GLU A 308 24.23 -11.56 -39.86
C GLU A 308 23.54 -11.66 -41.23
N ARG A 309 22.20 -11.53 -41.25
CA ARG A 309 21.43 -11.56 -42.50
C ARG A 309 21.80 -10.44 -43.46
N ILE A 310 22.01 -9.22 -42.93
CA ILE A 310 22.43 -8.06 -43.72
C ILE A 310 23.84 -8.28 -44.28
N ALA A 311 24.78 -8.77 -43.48
CA ALA A 311 26.13 -9.08 -43.94
C ALA A 311 26.14 -10.15 -45.06
N LEU A 312 25.34 -11.20 -44.93
CA LEU A 312 25.19 -12.23 -45.96
C LEU A 312 24.58 -11.66 -47.25
N LYS A 313 23.58 -10.79 -47.12
CA LYS A 313 22.97 -10.11 -48.28
C LYS A 313 23.98 -9.20 -48.98
N GLU A 314 24.79 -8.46 -48.23
CA GLU A 314 25.88 -7.65 -48.77
C GLU A 314 26.87 -8.51 -49.56
N SER A 315 27.35 -9.62 -48.98
CA SER A 315 28.27 -10.54 -49.66
C SER A 315 27.69 -11.08 -50.97
N ARG A 316 26.43 -11.53 -50.95
CA ARG A 316 25.73 -12.03 -52.15
C ARG A 316 25.57 -10.95 -53.23
N LEU A 317 25.28 -9.71 -52.83
CA LEU A 317 25.17 -8.60 -53.76
C LEU A 317 26.54 -8.29 -54.39
N ARG A 318 27.61 -8.23 -53.58
CA ARG A 318 28.99 -8.05 -54.07
C ARG A 318 29.38 -9.11 -55.09
N GLU A 319 29.12 -10.40 -54.80
CA GLU A 319 29.37 -11.49 -55.76
C GLU A 319 28.55 -11.35 -57.05
N LYS A 320 27.27 -10.96 -56.94
CA LYS A 320 26.40 -10.77 -58.10
C LYS A 320 26.91 -9.63 -58.99
N TYR A 321 27.32 -8.51 -58.41
CA TYR A 321 27.88 -7.38 -59.15
C TYR A 321 29.22 -7.74 -59.80
N ALA A 322 30.12 -8.43 -59.10
CA ALA A 322 31.40 -8.88 -59.67
C ALA A 322 31.22 -9.84 -60.87
N ARG A 323 30.23 -10.75 -60.82
CA ARG A 323 29.90 -11.62 -61.96
C ARG A 323 29.33 -10.83 -63.14
N LEU A 324 28.53 -9.81 -62.86
CA LEU A 324 27.91 -8.95 -63.88
C LEU A 324 28.97 -8.10 -64.58
N GLU A 325 29.95 -7.56 -63.85
CA GLU A 325 31.11 -6.87 -64.41
C GLU A 325 31.95 -7.81 -65.30
N ALA A 326 32.25 -9.02 -64.83
CA ALA A 326 33.01 -10.00 -65.63
C ALA A 326 32.28 -10.38 -66.92
N LEU A 327 30.95 -10.56 -66.86
CA LEU A 327 30.12 -10.83 -68.03
C LEU A 327 30.12 -9.65 -69.01
N LEU A 328 30.03 -8.42 -68.51
CA LEU A 328 30.05 -7.21 -69.32
C LEU A 328 31.39 -7.06 -70.04
N GLY A 329 32.51 -7.25 -69.33
CA GLY A 329 33.85 -7.22 -69.93
C GLY A 329 34.03 -8.29 -71.01
N TYR A 330 33.53 -9.50 -70.79
CA TYR A 330 33.52 -10.55 -71.83
C TYR A 330 32.72 -10.14 -73.08
N TYR A 331 31.56 -9.49 -72.90
CA TYR A 331 30.77 -9.01 -74.04
C TYR A 331 31.43 -7.83 -74.76
N GLU A 332 32.12 -6.94 -74.04
CA GLU A 332 32.92 -5.88 -74.65
C GLU A 332 34.07 -6.47 -75.49
N ASP A 333 34.83 -7.42 -74.94
CA ASP A 333 35.90 -8.12 -75.66
C ASP A 333 35.39 -8.83 -76.92
N LEU A 334 34.23 -9.49 -76.82
CA LEU A 334 33.56 -10.13 -77.95
C LEU A 334 33.13 -9.12 -79.02
N SER A 335 32.58 -7.97 -78.59
CA SER A 335 32.19 -6.87 -79.49
C SER A 335 33.41 -6.33 -80.25
N THR A 336 34.51 -6.05 -79.54
CA THR A 336 35.76 -5.58 -80.16
C THR A 336 36.35 -6.61 -81.13
N SER A 337 36.29 -7.91 -80.79
CA SER A 337 36.71 -8.98 -81.70
C SER A 337 35.84 -9.04 -82.96
N LEU A 338 34.52 -8.87 -82.82
CA LEU A 338 33.59 -8.86 -83.95
C LEU A 338 33.80 -7.63 -84.84
N GLU A 339 33.97 -6.44 -84.25
CA GLU A 339 34.33 -5.21 -84.97
C GLU A 339 35.62 -5.41 -85.76
N SER A 340 36.67 -5.96 -85.13
CA SER A 340 37.94 -6.23 -85.82
C SER A 340 37.81 -7.25 -86.96
N GLN A 341 36.96 -8.27 -86.81
CA GLN A 341 36.67 -9.21 -87.91
C GLN A 341 35.89 -8.55 -89.05
N ILE A 342 34.95 -7.66 -88.75
CA ILE A 342 34.19 -6.90 -89.74
C ILE A 342 35.10 -5.93 -90.50
N ASP A 343 35.99 -5.21 -89.79
CA ASP A 343 36.96 -4.30 -90.41
C ASP A 343 37.90 -5.04 -91.36
N ASN A 344 38.36 -6.23 -90.98
CA ASN A 344 39.19 -7.07 -91.86
C ASN A 344 38.43 -7.64 -93.08
N LEU A 345 37.11 -7.82 -92.96
CA LEU A 345 36.23 -8.24 -94.08
C LEU A 345 35.85 -7.07 -95.00
N GLY A 346 35.99 -5.82 -94.56
CA GLY A 346 35.73 -4.60 -95.34
C GLY A 346 36.92 -4.11 -96.16
N THR A 347 38.08 -4.77 -96.06
CA THR A 347 39.35 -4.39 -96.71
C THR A 347 39.78 -5.24 -97.92
N ASP A 348 38.88 -6.05 -98.50
CA ASP A 348 39.03 -6.68 -99.83
C ASP A 348 38.11 -5.99 -100.87
#